data_AF-A0A6M0A2C9-F1
#
_entry.id   AF-A0A6M0A2C9-F1
#
_cell.length_a   1.000
_cell.length_b   1.000
_cell.length_c   1.000
_cell.angle_alpha   90.00
_cell.angle_beta   90.00
_cell.angle_gamma   90.00
#
_symmetry.space_group_name_H-M   'P 1'
#
loop_
_entity.id
_entity.type
_entity.pdbx_description
1 polymer ?
#
loop_
_entity_poly.entity_id
_entity_poly.type
_entity_poly.pdbx_seq_one_letter_code
_entity_poly.pdbx_strand_id
1 'polypeptide(L)'
;MEPNQLLSELEESLDSEELLQQIEQQQQEEQLAEEKSFSQKRLIILLLSILMIEVGIVVYALQASQKIVIVSPEEKALLEQQQAEKDLKDAKKLNVQGKNTVKYPPLPLATWEEAEAKLLEAIKLLEEIPEDTTVEEEASKLLQTYRQDYNILREKLIVEKTATSKLVNAKKLATEASVIVQNPPHPPQVWQEAQAKWQKAIDLLQEIPQDTFVAAEAVERLDVYRINYRAVSSRLEREQESN
;
A
#
# COMPACT_ATOMS: atom_id res chain seq x y z
N MET A 1 16.36 39.96 -104.32
CA MET A 1 15.36 39.30 -103.47
C MET A 1 14.52 40.40 -102.88
N GLU A 2 13.25 40.40 -103.27
CA GLU A 2 12.34 41.51 -103.02
C GLU A 2 11.86 41.55 -101.55
N PRO A 3 11.64 42.75 -100.99
CA PRO A 3 11.22 42.94 -99.59
C PRO A 3 9.90 42.26 -99.21
N ASN A 4 9.12 41.75 -100.17
CA ASN A 4 7.85 41.06 -99.90
C ASN A 4 7.98 39.60 -99.44
N GLN A 5 9.14 38.94 -99.61
CA GLN A 5 9.31 37.56 -99.10
C GLN A 5 9.68 37.50 -97.62
N LEU A 6 10.32 38.55 -97.09
CA LEU A 6 10.71 38.60 -95.67
C LEU A 6 9.53 38.90 -94.73
N LEU A 7 8.48 39.55 -95.23
CA LEU A 7 7.27 39.84 -94.44
C LEU A 7 6.38 38.61 -94.27
N SER A 8 6.25 37.75 -95.29
CA SER A 8 5.44 36.53 -95.19
C SER A 8 6.05 35.47 -94.26
N GLU A 9 7.38 35.33 -94.27
CA GLU A 9 8.08 34.39 -93.38
C GLU A 9 8.09 34.89 -91.92
N LEU A 10 8.10 36.22 -91.69
CA LEU A 10 7.97 36.77 -90.33
C LEU A 10 6.57 36.57 -89.76
N GLU A 11 5.51 36.78 -90.55
CA GLU A 11 4.12 36.54 -90.13
C GLU A 11 3.86 35.06 -89.83
N GLU A 12 4.39 34.13 -90.64
CA GLU A 12 4.27 32.68 -90.40
C GLU A 12 5.08 32.21 -89.17
N SER A 13 6.21 32.87 -88.87
CA SER A 13 6.98 32.62 -87.64
C SER A 13 6.31 33.16 -86.36
N LEU A 14 5.58 34.28 -86.46
CA LEU A 14 4.85 34.87 -85.32
C LEU A 14 3.61 34.03 -84.96
N ASP A 15 2.88 33.54 -85.96
CA ASP A 15 1.69 32.69 -85.75
C ASP A 15 2.05 31.32 -85.15
N SER A 16 3.23 30.78 -85.49
CA SER A 16 3.71 29.51 -84.95
C SER A 16 4.24 29.59 -83.52
N GLU A 17 4.86 30.70 -83.10
CA GLU A 17 5.23 30.91 -81.68
C GLU A 17 4.00 31.09 -80.77
N GLU A 18 2.97 31.80 -81.24
CA GLU A 18 1.73 32.01 -80.48
C GLU A 18 0.96 30.68 -80.30
N LEU A 19 0.91 29.85 -81.34
CA LEU A 19 0.34 28.50 -81.27
C LEU A 19 1.12 27.59 -80.30
N LEU A 20 2.45 27.67 -80.28
CA LEU A 20 3.27 26.90 -79.34
C LEU A 20 3.01 27.32 -77.89
N GLN A 21 2.88 28.62 -77.62
CA GLN A 21 2.52 29.10 -76.28
C GLN A 21 1.12 28.65 -75.85
N GLN A 22 0.14 28.64 -76.75
CA GLN A 22 -1.20 28.15 -76.44
C GLN A 22 -1.22 26.65 -76.15
N ILE A 23 -0.47 25.85 -76.90
CA ILE A 23 -0.34 24.41 -76.65
C ILE A 23 0.36 24.16 -75.31
N GLU A 24 1.42 24.89 -74.99
CA GLU A 24 2.13 24.75 -73.71
C GLU A 24 1.24 25.16 -72.53
N GLN A 25 0.46 26.23 -72.68
CA GLN A 25 -0.49 26.69 -71.66
C GLN A 25 -1.63 25.67 -71.46
N GLN A 26 -2.19 25.10 -72.54
CA GLN A 26 -3.18 24.03 -72.42
C GLN A 26 -2.62 22.80 -71.73
N GLN A 27 -1.38 22.40 -72.06
CA GLN A 27 -0.73 21.27 -71.40
C GLN A 27 -0.48 21.52 -69.91
N GLN A 28 -0.11 22.74 -69.52
CA GLN A 28 0.03 23.11 -68.10
C GLN A 28 -1.31 23.09 -67.36
N GLU A 29 -2.39 23.58 -67.98
CA GLU A 29 -3.73 23.55 -67.37
C GLU A 29 -4.25 22.10 -67.21
N GLU A 30 -4.00 21.24 -68.20
CA GLU A 30 -4.40 19.83 -68.17
C GLU A 30 -3.59 19.05 -67.13
N GLN A 31 -2.27 19.29 -67.04
CA GLN A 31 -1.42 18.72 -65.99
C GLN A 31 -1.83 19.19 -64.59
N LEU A 32 -2.17 20.46 -64.42
CA LEU A 32 -2.65 21.01 -63.15
C LEU A 32 -4.02 20.41 -62.78
N ALA A 33 -4.89 20.16 -63.76
CA ALA A 33 -6.17 19.50 -63.55
C ALA A 33 -6.00 18.02 -63.17
N GLU A 34 -5.06 17.30 -63.80
CA GLU A 34 -4.72 15.93 -63.43
C GLU A 34 -4.10 15.85 -62.02
N GLU A 35 -3.18 16.75 -61.68
CA GLU A 35 -2.56 16.79 -60.35
C GLU A 35 -3.59 17.08 -59.26
N LYS A 36 -4.49 18.05 -59.48
CA LYS A 36 -5.61 18.35 -58.56
C LYS A 36 -6.58 17.17 -58.43
N SER A 37 -6.93 16.50 -59.54
CA SER A 37 -7.77 15.30 -59.57
C SER A 37 -7.14 14.14 -58.80
N PHE A 38 -5.83 13.95 -58.94
CA PHE A 38 -5.08 12.93 -58.25
C PHE A 38 -4.94 13.21 -56.74
N SER A 39 -4.71 14.47 -56.37
CA SER A 39 -4.66 14.91 -54.96
C SER A 39 -6.01 14.77 -54.26
N GLN A 40 -7.12 15.15 -54.92
CA GLN A 40 -8.47 14.95 -54.39
C GLN A 40 -8.84 13.47 -54.25
N LYS A 41 -8.52 12.63 -55.24
CA LYS A 41 -8.75 11.18 -55.15
C LYS A 41 -7.94 10.54 -54.01
N ARG A 42 -6.69 10.95 -53.81
CA ARG A 42 -5.85 10.51 -52.68
C ARG A 42 -6.41 10.97 -51.33
N LEU A 43 -6.91 12.20 -51.23
CA LEU A 43 -7.55 12.72 -50.01
C LEU A 43 -8.82 11.95 -49.65
N ILE A 44 -9.67 11.63 -50.64
CA ILE A 44 -10.90 10.85 -50.43
C ILE A 44 -10.58 9.42 -49.99
N ILE A 45 -9.58 8.77 -50.60
CA ILE A 45 -9.15 7.42 -50.21
C ILE A 45 -8.59 7.41 -48.78
N LEU A 46 -7.79 8.41 -48.41
CA LEU A 46 -7.27 8.55 -47.04
C LEU A 46 -8.40 8.78 -46.03
N LEU A 47 -9.38 9.64 -46.32
CA LEU A 47 -10.53 9.88 -45.43
C LEU A 47 -11.43 8.64 -45.27
N LEU A 48 -11.69 7.89 -46.35
CA LEU A 48 -12.44 6.63 -46.28
C LEU A 48 -11.70 5.54 -45.50
N SER A 49 -10.36 5.50 -45.58
CA SER A 49 -9.55 4.56 -44.80
C SER A 49 -9.58 4.83 -43.29
N ILE A 50 -9.62 6.10 -42.89
CA ILE A 50 -9.69 6.51 -41.47
C ILE A 50 -11.08 6.19 -40.90
N LEU A 51 -12.15 6.43 -41.66
CA LEU A 51 -13.53 6.09 -41.25
C LEU A 51 -13.73 4.59 -41.02
N MET A 52 -13.12 3.73 -41.84
CA MET A 52 -13.21 2.26 -41.68
C MET A 52 -12.48 1.75 -40.43
N ILE A 53 -11.40 2.41 -40.02
CA ILE A 53 -10.65 2.07 -38.79
C ILE A 53 -11.47 2.47 -37.55
N GLU A 54 -12.07 3.65 -37.54
CA GLU A 54 -12.89 4.11 -36.40
C GLU A 54 -14.17 3.28 -36.23
N VAL A 55 -14.87 2.96 -37.32
CA VAL A 55 -16.04 2.06 -37.26
C VAL A 55 -15.63 0.65 -36.82
N GLY A 56 -14.48 0.15 -37.28
CA GLY A 56 -13.93 -1.14 -36.84
C GLY A 56 -13.63 -1.19 -35.35
N ILE A 57 -13.03 -0.13 -34.78
CA ILE A 57 -12.75 -0.03 -33.34
C ILE A 57 -14.06 0.02 -32.54
N VAL A 58 -15.05 0.79 -32.99
CA VAL A 58 -16.36 0.88 -32.30
C VAL A 58 -17.13 -0.44 -32.38
N VAL A 59 -17.12 -1.13 -33.53
CA VAL A 59 -17.74 -2.46 -33.70
C VAL A 59 -17.02 -3.53 -32.87
N TYR A 60 -15.69 -3.50 -32.82
CA TYR A 60 -14.90 -4.40 -31.96
C TYR A 60 -15.14 -4.11 -30.47
N ALA A 61 -15.21 -2.84 -30.07
CA ALA A 61 -15.55 -2.44 -28.70
C ALA A 61 -16.99 -2.82 -28.33
N LEU A 62 -17.95 -2.74 -29.26
CA LEU A 62 -19.34 -3.21 -29.07
C LEU A 62 -19.43 -4.74 -28.95
N GLN A 63 -18.69 -5.49 -29.79
CA GLN A 63 -18.60 -6.95 -29.66
C GLN A 63 -17.88 -7.39 -28.38
N ALA A 64 -16.84 -6.67 -27.97
CA ALA A 64 -16.15 -6.90 -26.70
C ALA A 64 -17.04 -6.53 -25.49
N SER A 65 -17.84 -5.47 -25.60
CA SER A 65 -18.78 -5.04 -24.55
C SER A 65 -20.00 -5.95 -24.41
N GLN A 66 -20.33 -6.75 -25.44
CA GLN A 66 -21.40 -7.75 -25.38
C GLN A 66 -20.96 -9.09 -24.78
N LYS A 67 -19.67 -9.32 -24.51
CA LYS A 67 -19.25 -10.40 -23.61
C LYS A 67 -19.46 -9.96 -22.16
N ILE A 68 -20.72 -9.76 -21.78
CA ILE A 68 -21.10 -10.13 -20.42
C ILE A 68 -20.84 -11.62 -20.39
N VAL A 69 -19.78 -12.07 -19.72
CA VAL A 69 -19.65 -13.47 -19.36
C VAL A 69 -20.79 -13.72 -18.40
N ILE A 70 -21.96 -14.10 -18.93
CA ILE A 70 -23.05 -14.63 -18.15
C ILE A 70 -22.56 -16.02 -17.74
N VAL A 71 -21.76 -16.06 -16.68
CA VAL A 71 -21.37 -17.29 -16.01
C VAL A 71 -22.68 -18.00 -15.68
N SER A 72 -22.85 -19.24 -16.14
CA SER A 72 -24.07 -19.98 -15.84
C SER A 72 -24.21 -20.12 -14.32
N PRO A 73 -25.43 -20.25 -13.77
CA PRO A 73 -25.59 -20.47 -12.33
C PRO A 73 -24.76 -21.65 -11.81
N GLU A 74 -24.60 -22.71 -12.61
CA GLU A 74 -23.77 -23.88 -12.29
C GLU A 74 -22.27 -23.55 -12.28
N GLU A 75 -21.78 -22.80 -13.26
CA GLU A 75 -20.38 -22.39 -13.32
C GLU A 75 -20.05 -21.39 -12.20
N LYS A 76 -21.00 -20.52 -11.83
CA LYS A 76 -20.86 -19.59 -10.71
C LYS A 76 -20.76 -20.35 -9.39
N ALA A 77 -21.65 -21.31 -9.15
CA ALA A 77 -21.62 -22.15 -7.96
C ALA A 77 -20.33 -22.98 -7.87
N LEU A 78 -19.81 -23.48 -9.01
CA LEU A 78 -18.53 -24.17 -9.05
C LEU A 78 -17.36 -23.25 -8.66
N LEU A 79 -17.35 -22.01 -9.14
CA LEU A 79 -16.31 -21.03 -8.78
C LEU A 79 -16.41 -20.63 -7.30
N GLU A 80 -17.61 -20.42 -6.78
CA GLU A 80 -17.86 -20.15 -5.36
C GLU A 80 -17.40 -21.30 -4.47
N GLN A 81 -17.70 -22.54 -4.87
CA GLN A 81 -17.23 -23.75 -4.18
C GLN A 81 -15.69 -23.87 -4.18
N GLN A 82 -15.03 -23.63 -5.33
CA GLN A 82 -13.57 -23.68 -5.42
C GLN A 82 -12.90 -22.59 -4.57
N GLN A 83 -13.49 -21.39 -4.56
CA GLN A 83 -13.00 -20.28 -3.75
C GLN A 83 -13.14 -20.59 -2.26
N ALA A 84 -14.30 -21.12 -1.83
CA ALA A 84 -14.53 -21.50 -0.44
C ALA A 84 -13.57 -22.60 0.05
N GLU A 85 -13.26 -23.60 -0.77
CA GLU A 85 -12.25 -24.62 -0.45
C GLU A 85 -10.85 -24.03 -0.27
N LYS A 86 -10.49 -23.07 -1.14
CA LYS A 86 -9.22 -22.36 -1.05
C LYS A 86 -9.15 -21.52 0.22
N ASP A 87 -10.20 -20.77 0.55
CA ASP A 87 -10.25 -19.89 1.72
C ASP A 87 -10.23 -20.70 3.01
N LEU A 88 -10.94 -21.83 3.08
CA LEU A 88 -10.84 -22.79 4.19
C LEU A 88 -9.41 -23.29 4.38
N LYS A 89 -8.72 -23.65 3.28
CA LYS A 89 -7.33 -24.13 3.33
C LYS A 89 -6.37 -23.04 3.79
N ASP A 90 -6.52 -21.83 3.28
CA ASP A 90 -5.67 -20.68 3.63
C ASP A 90 -5.90 -20.26 5.09
N ALA A 91 -7.15 -20.25 5.57
CA ALA A 91 -7.48 -20.01 6.97
C ALA A 91 -6.80 -21.02 7.91
N LYS A 92 -6.88 -22.32 7.60
CA LYS A 92 -6.19 -23.36 8.37
C LYS A 92 -4.69 -23.14 8.42
N LYS A 93 -4.08 -22.79 7.29
CA LYS A 93 -2.64 -22.50 7.20
C LYS A 93 -2.24 -21.29 8.05
N LEU A 94 -2.98 -20.19 7.93
CA LEU A 94 -2.75 -18.97 8.71
C LEU A 94 -2.86 -19.21 10.20
N ASN A 95 -3.87 -19.96 10.65
CA ASN A 95 -4.01 -20.33 12.06
C ASN A 95 -2.83 -21.17 12.57
N VAL A 96 -2.38 -22.18 11.80
CA VAL A 96 -1.19 -22.97 12.16
C VAL A 96 0.05 -22.09 12.25
N GLN A 97 0.24 -21.17 11.31
CA GLN A 97 1.34 -20.23 11.33
C GLN A 97 1.27 -19.32 12.57
N GLY A 98 0.10 -18.73 12.86
CA GLY A 98 -0.12 -17.88 14.03
C GLY A 98 0.19 -18.60 15.34
N LYS A 99 -0.38 -19.82 15.52
CA LYS A 99 -0.11 -20.65 16.70
C LYS A 99 1.36 -21.02 16.87
N ASN A 100 2.05 -21.33 15.76
CA ASN A 100 3.47 -21.64 15.80
C ASN A 100 4.33 -20.43 16.17
N THR A 101 3.95 -19.23 15.74
CA THR A 101 4.64 -17.97 16.09
C THR A 101 4.68 -17.74 17.62
N VAL A 102 3.67 -18.21 18.36
CA VAL A 102 3.54 -17.97 19.82
C VAL A 102 3.79 -19.21 20.71
N LYS A 103 4.40 -20.25 20.15
CA LYS A 103 4.48 -21.57 20.81
C LYS A 103 5.29 -21.60 22.11
N TYR A 104 6.31 -20.74 22.23
CA TYR A 104 7.28 -20.78 23.32
C TYR A 104 7.51 -19.40 23.96
N PRO A 105 6.56 -18.92 24.79
CA PRO A 105 6.73 -17.69 25.56
C PRO A 105 7.88 -17.81 26.60
N PRO A 106 8.44 -16.67 27.05
CA PRO A 106 8.04 -15.30 26.71
C PRO A 106 8.60 -14.85 25.35
N LEU A 107 7.81 -14.07 24.60
CA LEU A 107 8.12 -13.64 23.23
C LEU A 107 7.96 -12.13 23.07
N PRO A 108 8.74 -11.47 22.18
CA PRO A 108 8.61 -10.04 21.92
C PRO A 108 7.18 -9.64 21.56
N LEU A 109 6.77 -8.41 21.94
CA LEU A 109 5.44 -7.90 21.64
C LEU A 109 5.05 -8.03 20.15
N ALA A 110 5.99 -7.73 19.25
CA ALA A 110 5.77 -7.85 17.80
C ALA A 110 5.39 -9.27 17.36
N THR A 111 5.90 -10.30 18.02
CA THR A 111 5.60 -11.71 17.73
C THR A 111 4.14 -12.03 18.06
N TRP A 112 3.60 -11.47 19.15
CA TRP A 112 2.19 -11.61 19.50
C TRP A 112 1.28 -10.87 18.52
N GLU A 113 1.66 -9.67 18.10
CA GLU A 113 0.91 -8.88 17.10
C GLU A 113 0.88 -9.59 15.73
N GLU A 114 2.00 -10.22 15.34
CA GLU A 114 2.06 -11.01 14.11
C GLU A 114 1.13 -12.23 14.15
N ALA A 115 1.06 -12.92 15.30
CA ALA A 115 0.15 -14.05 15.47
C ALA A 115 -1.32 -13.62 15.49
N GLU A 116 -1.63 -12.48 16.11
CA GLU A 116 -2.96 -11.85 16.08
C GLU A 116 -3.41 -11.57 14.64
N ALA A 117 -2.55 -10.93 13.84
CA ALA A 117 -2.85 -10.58 12.47
C ALA A 117 -3.20 -11.82 11.62
N LYS A 118 -2.41 -12.90 11.74
CA LYS A 118 -2.68 -14.15 11.01
C LYS A 118 -3.99 -14.80 11.44
N LEU A 119 -4.29 -14.83 12.74
CA LEU A 119 -5.51 -15.44 13.23
C LEU A 119 -6.75 -14.62 12.82
N LEU A 120 -6.65 -13.29 12.83
CA LEU A 120 -7.72 -12.41 12.35
C LEU A 120 -7.96 -12.59 10.85
N GLU A 121 -6.91 -12.71 10.04
CA GLU A 121 -7.03 -13.01 8.61
C GLU A 121 -7.66 -14.38 8.37
N ALA A 122 -7.29 -15.39 9.15
CA ALA A 122 -7.92 -16.71 9.10
C ALA A 122 -9.42 -16.66 9.44
N ILE A 123 -9.80 -15.90 10.47
CA ILE A 123 -11.21 -15.67 10.85
C ILE A 123 -11.97 -15.03 9.70
N LYS A 124 -11.41 -13.97 9.09
CA LYS A 124 -12.04 -13.27 7.98
C LYS A 124 -12.32 -14.20 6.79
N LEU A 125 -11.34 -15.04 6.41
CA LEU A 125 -11.51 -16.01 5.33
C LEU A 125 -12.65 -17.01 5.62
N LEU A 126 -12.80 -17.44 6.88
CA LEU A 126 -13.90 -18.33 7.27
C LEU A 126 -15.27 -17.64 7.28
N GLU A 127 -15.31 -16.34 7.62
CA GLU A 127 -16.54 -15.53 7.62
C GLU A 127 -17.07 -15.22 6.20
N GLU A 128 -16.19 -15.25 5.19
CA GLU A 128 -16.54 -15.00 3.79
C GLU A 128 -17.03 -16.26 3.05
N ILE A 129 -16.96 -17.45 3.68
CA ILE A 129 -17.42 -18.71 3.07
C ILE A 129 -18.96 -18.73 2.98
N PRO A 130 -19.55 -18.94 1.78
CA PRO A 130 -21.01 -18.97 1.61
C PRO A 130 -21.67 -20.21 2.24
N GLU A 131 -22.91 -20.03 2.70
CA GLU A 131 -23.68 -21.04 3.43
C GLU A 131 -24.04 -22.29 2.61
N ASP A 132 -24.12 -22.16 1.28
CA ASP A 132 -24.51 -23.22 0.35
C ASP A 132 -23.32 -24.06 -0.15
N THR A 133 -22.12 -23.78 0.32
CA THR A 133 -20.91 -24.53 -0.04
C THR A 133 -20.76 -25.81 0.79
N THR A 134 -20.09 -26.81 0.23
CA THR A 134 -19.89 -28.11 0.93
C THR A 134 -18.95 -28.03 2.12
N VAL A 135 -18.21 -26.93 2.26
CA VAL A 135 -17.21 -26.70 3.32
C VAL A 135 -17.72 -25.84 4.47
N GLU A 136 -18.95 -25.31 4.37
CA GLU A 136 -19.57 -24.43 5.37
C GLU A 136 -19.53 -25.05 6.77
N GLU A 137 -19.95 -26.30 6.91
CA GLU A 137 -20.09 -26.91 8.24
C GLU A 137 -18.73 -26.97 8.98
N GLU A 138 -17.65 -27.23 8.23
CA GLU A 138 -16.30 -27.20 8.78
C GLU A 138 -15.84 -25.77 9.07
N ALA A 139 -16.11 -24.83 8.15
CA ALA A 139 -15.77 -23.42 8.33
C ALA A 139 -16.42 -22.83 9.58
N SER A 140 -17.70 -23.08 9.80
CA SER A 140 -18.45 -22.63 10.97
C SER A 140 -17.90 -23.18 12.29
N LYS A 141 -17.51 -24.47 12.33
CA LYS A 141 -16.86 -25.07 13.51
C LYS A 141 -15.49 -24.46 13.79
N LEU A 142 -14.68 -24.26 12.75
CA LEU A 142 -13.37 -23.64 12.89
C LEU A 142 -13.48 -22.16 13.30
N LEU A 143 -14.45 -21.43 12.76
CA LEU A 143 -14.69 -20.03 13.10
C LEU A 143 -14.98 -19.86 14.59
N GLN A 144 -15.81 -20.73 15.18
CA GLN A 144 -16.05 -20.72 16.62
C GLN A 144 -14.75 -20.93 17.41
N THR A 145 -13.93 -21.88 16.99
CA THR A 145 -12.64 -22.20 17.63
C THR A 145 -11.67 -21.03 17.51
N TYR A 146 -11.55 -20.43 16.33
CA TYR A 146 -10.58 -19.37 16.05
C TYR A 146 -10.95 -18.09 16.78
N ARG A 147 -12.24 -17.77 16.91
CA ARG A 147 -12.71 -16.64 17.73
C ARG A 147 -12.35 -16.81 19.21
N GLN A 148 -12.44 -18.03 19.75
CA GLN A 148 -12.01 -18.32 21.12
C GLN A 148 -10.49 -18.15 21.27
N ASP A 149 -9.71 -18.77 20.37
CA ASP A 149 -8.26 -18.64 20.35
C ASP A 149 -7.80 -17.17 20.22
N TYR A 150 -8.51 -16.38 19.42
CA TYR A 150 -8.25 -14.95 19.23
C TYR A 150 -8.44 -14.16 20.51
N ASN A 151 -9.52 -14.42 21.26
CA ASN A 151 -9.76 -13.77 22.53
C ASN A 151 -8.65 -14.06 23.55
N ILE A 152 -8.22 -15.33 23.65
CA ILE A 152 -7.12 -15.74 24.53
C ILE A 152 -5.81 -15.03 24.13
N LEU A 153 -5.51 -15.00 22.83
CA LEU A 153 -4.31 -14.33 22.31
C LEU A 153 -4.37 -12.82 22.58
N ARG A 154 -5.53 -12.20 22.42
CA ARG A 154 -5.74 -10.77 22.67
C ARG A 154 -5.52 -10.41 24.13
N GLU A 155 -6.00 -11.24 25.05
CA GLU A 155 -5.76 -11.07 26.49
C GLU A 155 -4.25 -11.07 26.79
N LYS A 156 -3.51 -12.05 26.26
CA LYS A 156 -2.05 -12.09 26.41
C LYS A 156 -1.36 -10.86 25.81
N LEU A 157 -1.81 -10.42 24.63
CA LEU A 157 -1.27 -9.23 23.97
C LEU A 157 -1.46 -7.96 24.81
N ILE A 158 -2.61 -7.80 25.46
CA ILE A 158 -2.87 -6.67 26.36
C ILE A 158 -1.90 -6.67 27.55
N VAL A 159 -1.64 -7.85 28.13
CA VAL A 159 -0.67 -8.00 29.22
C VAL A 159 0.74 -7.59 28.76
N GLU A 160 1.19 -8.07 27.61
CA GLU A 160 2.52 -7.72 27.05
C GLU A 160 2.65 -6.23 26.71
N LYS A 161 1.59 -5.61 26.12
CA LYS A 161 1.55 -4.16 25.84
C LYS A 161 1.65 -3.35 27.12
N THR A 162 0.89 -3.75 28.14
CA THR A 162 0.86 -3.08 29.43
C THR A 162 2.22 -3.17 30.12
N ALA A 163 2.83 -4.37 30.15
CA ALA A 163 4.16 -4.57 30.72
C ALA A 163 5.23 -3.74 30.00
N THR A 164 5.21 -3.74 28.67
CA THR A 164 6.14 -2.93 27.85
C THR A 164 5.99 -1.44 28.15
N SER A 165 4.75 -0.94 28.23
CA SER A 165 4.46 0.46 28.57
C SER A 165 4.98 0.83 29.97
N LYS A 166 4.77 -0.03 30.98
CA LYS A 166 5.29 0.17 32.33
C LYS A 166 6.81 0.26 32.34
N LEU A 167 7.52 -0.63 31.64
CA LEU A 167 8.97 -0.60 31.55
C LEU A 167 9.47 0.71 30.89
N VAL A 168 8.85 1.12 29.78
CA VAL A 168 9.21 2.36 29.08
C VAL A 168 9.01 3.58 29.98
N ASN A 169 7.87 3.66 30.68
CA ASN A 169 7.57 4.78 31.58
C ASN A 169 8.50 4.79 32.79
N ALA A 170 8.83 3.63 33.37
CA ALA A 170 9.79 3.51 34.45
C ALA A 170 11.17 4.02 34.01
N LYS A 171 11.63 3.65 32.82
CA LYS A 171 12.90 4.13 32.25
C LYS A 171 12.90 5.64 32.05
N LYS A 172 11.81 6.21 31.54
CA LYS A 172 11.66 7.65 31.38
C LYS A 172 11.77 8.39 32.73
N LEU A 173 11.00 7.95 33.74
CA LEU A 173 11.02 8.55 35.08
C LEU A 173 12.40 8.47 35.73
N ALA A 174 13.08 7.32 35.58
CA ALA A 174 14.45 7.13 36.04
C ALA A 174 15.43 8.10 35.38
N THR A 175 15.35 8.27 34.05
CA THR A 175 16.18 9.23 33.32
C THR A 175 15.92 10.66 33.79
N GLU A 176 14.67 11.06 33.94
CA GLU A 176 14.31 12.39 34.46
C GLU A 176 14.86 12.60 35.88
N ALA A 177 14.70 11.61 36.76
CA ALA A 177 15.23 11.66 38.14
C ALA A 177 16.76 11.80 38.15
N SER A 178 17.47 11.06 37.30
CA SER A 178 18.91 11.18 37.14
C SER A 178 19.33 12.55 36.63
N VAL A 179 18.61 13.13 35.69
CA VAL A 179 18.97 14.42 35.06
C VAL A 179 18.80 15.58 36.03
N ILE A 180 17.69 15.64 36.78
CA ILE A 180 17.42 16.79 37.65
C ILE A 180 18.40 16.94 38.83
N VAL A 181 19.10 15.86 39.21
CA VAL A 181 20.12 15.89 40.27
C VAL A 181 21.55 16.08 39.77
N GLN A 182 21.75 16.21 38.45
CA GLN A 182 23.09 16.46 37.88
C GLN A 182 23.62 17.83 38.29
N ASN A 183 24.94 17.94 38.45
CA ASN A 183 25.63 19.20 38.77
C ASN A 183 25.15 19.88 40.08
N PRO A 184 25.23 19.18 41.25
CA PRO A 184 24.94 19.80 42.54
C PRO A 184 25.88 20.98 42.84
N PRO A 185 25.54 21.92 43.76
CA PRO A 185 24.50 21.81 44.79
C PRO A 185 23.07 22.10 44.29
N HIS A 186 22.10 21.45 44.90
CA HIS A 186 20.67 21.62 44.63
C HIS A 186 19.90 21.79 45.94
N PRO A 187 18.82 22.60 45.97
CA PRO A 187 17.99 22.74 47.16
C PRO A 187 17.24 21.42 47.46
N PRO A 188 16.80 21.19 48.72
CA PRO A 188 16.10 19.96 49.12
C PRO A 188 14.93 19.56 48.20
N GLN A 189 14.20 20.54 47.66
CA GLN A 189 13.04 20.30 46.79
C GLN A 189 13.41 19.52 45.51
N VAL A 190 14.59 19.76 44.94
CA VAL A 190 15.06 19.03 43.74
C VAL A 190 15.34 17.57 44.07
N TRP A 191 15.96 17.29 45.22
CA TRP A 191 16.21 15.93 45.68
C TRP A 191 14.92 15.19 46.01
N GLN A 192 13.95 15.87 46.62
CA GLN A 192 12.62 15.32 46.89
C GLN A 192 11.89 14.96 45.59
N GLU A 193 11.98 15.82 44.57
CA GLU A 193 11.39 15.53 43.26
C GLU A 193 12.04 14.31 42.60
N ALA A 194 13.36 14.18 42.68
CA ALA A 194 14.08 13.02 42.16
C ALA A 194 13.72 11.73 42.90
N GLN A 195 13.61 11.80 44.24
CA GLN A 195 13.18 10.69 45.08
C GLN A 195 11.79 10.19 44.65
N ALA A 196 10.84 11.10 44.47
CA ALA A 196 9.48 10.77 44.03
C ALA A 196 9.44 10.12 42.64
N LYS A 197 10.27 10.58 41.70
CA LYS A 197 10.37 9.96 40.36
C LYS A 197 10.97 8.56 40.42
N TRP A 198 12.03 8.36 41.22
CA TRP A 198 12.61 7.04 41.44
C TRP A 198 11.60 6.07 42.06
N GLN A 199 10.83 6.49 43.06
CA GLN A 199 9.80 5.66 43.68
C GLN A 199 8.75 5.24 42.65
N LYS A 200 8.22 6.18 41.85
CA LYS A 200 7.24 5.85 40.80
C LYS A 200 7.82 4.89 39.75
N ALA A 201 9.10 5.06 39.38
CA ALA A 201 9.76 4.13 38.47
C ALA A 201 9.85 2.71 39.07
N ILE A 202 10.18 2.60 40.36
CA ILE A 202 10.22 1.33 41.10
C ILE A 202 8.83 0.69 41.12
N ASP A 203 7.79 1.45 41.46
CA ASP A 203 6.41 0.95 41.55
C ASP A 203 5.96 0.36 40.20
N LEU A 204 6.20 1.07 39.09
CA LEU A 204 5.89 0.58 37.74
C LEU A 204 6.60 -0.73 37.40
N LEU A 205 7.86 -0.89 37.78
CA LEU A 205 8.60 -2.13 37.53
C LEU A 205 8.09 -3.30 38.38
N GLN A 206 7.63 -3.03 39.61
CA GLN A 206 7.09 -4.07 40.49
C GLN A 206 5.74 -4.62 40.00
N GLU A 207 4.98 -3.84 39.25
CA GLU A 207 3.71 -4.28 38.68
C GLU A 207 3.84 -5.01 37.32
N ILE A 208 5.05 -5.29 36.85
CA ILE A 208 5.29 -6.07 35.63
C ILE A 208 5.17 -7.56 35.95
N PRO A 209 4.24 -8.31 35.30
CA PRO A 209 4.10 -9.75 35.53
C PRO A 209 5.34 -10.54 35.06
N GLN A 210 5.69 -11.59 35.80
CA GLN A 210 6.91 -12.38 35.55
C GLN A 210 6.88 -13.19 34.26
N ASP A 211 5.70 -13.46 33.71
CA ASP A 211 5.50 -14.24 32.48
C ASP A 211 5.51 -13.37 31.20
N THR A 212 5.91 -12.10 31.33
CA THR A 212 6.02 -11.16 30.20
C THR A 212 7.43 -11.12 29.63
N PHE A 213 7.56 -10.72 28.37
CA PHE A 213 8.87 -10.64 27.72
C PHE A 213 9.83 -9.66 28.39
N VAL A 214 9.30 -8.56 28.92
CA VAL A 214 10.09 -7.51 29.55
C VAL A 214 10.39 -7.77 31.03
N ALA A 215 9.92 -8.87 31.61
CA ALA A 215 10.06 -9.16 33.03
C ALA A 215 11.53 -9.23 33.48
N ALA A 216 12.40 -9.87 32.69
CA ALA A 216 13.82 -9.99 33.02
C ALA A 216 14.52 -8.61 33.11
N GLU A 217 14.29 -7.73 32.13
CA GLU A 217 14.83 -6.36 32.16
C GLU A 217 14.23 -5.55 33.32
N ALA A 218 12.93 -5.74 33.61
CA ALA A 218 12.27 -5.06 34.72
C ALA A 218 12.93 -5.42 36.08
N VAL A 219 13.21 -6.71 36.31
CA VAL A 219 13.88 -7.19 37.52
C VAL A 219 15.29 -6.62 37.63
N GLU A 220 16.08 -6.66 36.56
CA GLU A 220 17.44 -6.09 36.54
C GLU A 220 17.44 -4.59 36.91
N ARG A 221 16.52 -3.82 36.30
CA ARG A 221 16.41 -2.37 36.56
C ARG A 221 15.90 -2.05 37.95
N LEU A 222 15.04 -2.89 38.51
CA LEU A 222 14.46 -2.67 39.83
C LEU A 222 15.55 -2.57 40.91
N ASP A 223 16.59 -3.40 40.83
CA ASP A 223 17.71 -3.36 41.75
C ASP A 223 18.52 -2.06 41.62
N VAL A 224 18.82 -1.64 40.38
CA VAL A 224 19.50 -0.37 40.10
C VAL A 224 18.68 0.81 40.61
N TYR A 225 17.38 0.82 40.39
CA TYR A 225 16.51 1.94 40.75
C TYR A 225 16.37 2.07 42.26
N ARG A 226 16.32 0.95 42.99
CA ARG A 226 16.34 0.94 44.47
C ARG A 226 17.64 1.51 45.03
N ILE A 227 18.78 1.23 44.40
CA ILE A 227 20.07 1.82 44.80
C ILE A 227 20.04 3.34 44.61
N ASN A 228 19.59 3.81 43.44
CA ASN A 228 19.51 5.25 43.15
C ASN A 228 18.52 5.98 44.05
N TYR A 229 17.36 5.37 44.33
CA TYR A 229 16.38 5.89 45.28
C TYR A 229 17.00 6.11 46.67
N ARG A 230 17.73 5.10 47.19
CA ARG A 230 18.42 5.21 48.48
C ARG A 230 19.46 6.33 48.46
N ALA A 231 20.28 6.41 47.41
CA ALA A 231 21.30 7.44 47.29
C ALA A 231 20.72 8.86 47.27
N VAL A 232 19.63 9.07 46.53
CA VAL A 232 18.91 10.36 46.50
C VAL A 232 18.25 10.65 47.85
N SER A 233 17.67 9.66 48.51
CA SER A 233 17.07 9.82 49.85
C SER A 233 18.10 10.26 50.89
N SER A 234 19.26 9.59 50.96
CA SER A 234 20.35 9.99 51.86
C SER A 234 20.99 11.33 51.50
N ARG A 235 20.83 11.81 50.27
CA ARG A 235 21.25 13.17 49.90
C ARG A 235 20.23 14.20 50.36
N LEU A 236 18.93 13.95 50.17
CA LEU A 236 17.86 14.81 50.65
C LEU A 236 17.95 15.06 52.15
N GLU A 237 18.14 14.02 52.95
CA GLU A 237 18.29 14.12 54.42
C GLU A 237 19.40 15.10 54.81
N ARG A 238 20.59 14.98 54.20
CA ARG A 238 21.73 15.87 54.46
C ARG A 238 21.48 17.32 54.07
N GLU A 239 20.78 17.56 52.96
CA GLU A 239 20.45 18.92 52.52
C GLU A 239 19.36 19.56 53.41
N GLN A 240 18.49 18.75 54.02
CA GLN A 240 17.50 19.22 54.98
C GLN A 240 18.11 19.57 56.34
N GLU A 241 19.13 18.82 56.79
CA GLU A 241 19.86 19.10 58.03
C GLU A 241 20.81 20.31 57.92
N SER A 242 21.22 20.66 56.70
CA SER A 242 22.16 21.76 56.43
C SER A 242 21.50 23.13 56.18
N ASN A 243 20.16 23.20 56.14
CA ASN A 243 19.37 24.43 55.98
C ASN A 243 18.72 24.85 57.30
#